data_AF-G4QEU0-F1
#
_entry.id   AF-G4QEU0-F1
#
_cell.length_a   1.000
_cell.length_b   1.000
_cell.length_c   1.000
_cell.angle_alpha   90.00
_cell.angle_beta   90.00
_cell.angle_gamma   90.00
#
_symmetry.space_group_name_H-M   'P 1'
#
loop_
_entity.id
_entity.type
_entity.pdbx_description
1 polymer ?
#
loop_
_entity_poly.entity_id
_entity_poly.type
_entity_poly.pdbx_seq_one_letter_code
_entity_poly.pdbx_strand_id
1 'polypeptide(L)'
;MGDRLVVGISSDQLNFSKKGRNPVYPLRSRMNILHAIKYVDQVFVEESLDLKREYIIEHQADILVMGDDWTGKFEEFRDICEVKYLRRTPSISTTEIIEVIKDI
;
A
#
# COMPACT_ATOMS: atom_id res chain seq x y z
N MET A 1 -10.55 -5.30 -13.02
CA MET A 1 -9.98 -3.99 -12.69
C MET A 1 -8.57 -4.01 -13.25
N GLY A 2 -8.39 -3.44 -14.45
CA GLY A 2 -7.10 -3.38 -15.14
C GLY A 2 -6.50 -4.72 -15.61
N ASP A 3 -5.46 -4.61 -16.43
CA ASP A 3 -4.62 -5.71 -16.92
C ASP A 3 -3.23 -5.75 -16.25
N ARG A 4 -2.89 -4.71 -15.45
CA ARG A 4 -1.61 -4.56 -14.75
C ARG A 4 -1.81 -3.97 -13.34
N LEU A 5 -1.16 -4.57 -12.34
CA LEU A 5 -1.15 -4.12 -10.95
C LEU A 5 0.28 -3.77 -10.50
N VAL A 6 0.49 -2.49 -10.20
CA VAL A 6 1.73 -1.97 -9.60
C VAL A 6 1.48 -1.66 -8.13
N VAL A 7 2.32 -2.18 -7.23
CA VAL A 7 2.16 -2.01 -5.79
C VAL A 7 3.30 -1.18 -5.21
N GLY A 8 2.95 0.00 -4.68
CA GLY A 8 3.87 0.83 -3.88
C GLY A 8 3.96 0.33 -2.45
N ILE A 9 5.17 0.01 -1.99
CA ILE A 9 5.42 -0.42 -0.63
C ILE A 9 6.16 0.65 0.17
N SER A 10 5.57 1.13 1.27
CA SER A 10 6.22 2.14 2.10
C SER A 10 7.57 1.64 2.65
N SER A 11 8.60 2.48 2.58
CA SER A 11 9.91 2.21 3.18
C SER A 11 9.82 2.05 4.70
N ASP A 12 10.84 1.46 5.32
CA ASP A 12 10.87 1.31 6.78
C ASP A 12 10.87 2.69 7.47
N GLN A 13 11.58 3.66 6.88
CA GLN A 13 11.59 5.06 7.33
C GLN A 13 10.21 5.71 7.27
N LEU A 14 9.49 5.53 6.14
CA LEU A 14 8.15 6.07 5.98
C LEU A 14 7.14 5.41 6.94
N ASN A 15 7.30 4.11 7.22
CA ASN A 15 6.47 3.45 8.22
C ASN A 15 6.74 3.97 9.63
N PHE A 16 8.01 4.19 9.97
CA PHE A 16 8.41 4.76 11.25
C PHE A 16 7.85 6.17 11.44
N SER A 17 7.95 7.04 10.43
CA SER A 17 7.40 8.40 10.51
C SER A 17 5.87 8.42 10.64
N LYS A 18 5.17 7.51 9.97
CA LYS A 18 3.69 7.39 10.02
C LYS A 18 3.17 6.81 11.34
N LYS A 19 3.88 5.83 11.93
CA LYS A 19 3.34 4.97 13.01
C LYS A 19 4.18 4.95 14.29
N GLY A 20 5.33 5.61 14.31
CA GLY A 20 6.27 5.63 15.44
C GLY A 20 6.95 4.28 15.72
N ARG A 21 6.84 3.31 14.81
CA ARG A 21 7.44 1.97 14.95
C ARG A 21 7.85 1.41 13.61
N ASN A 22 8.94 0.63 13.62
CA ASN A 22 9.36 -0.11 12.44
C ASN A 22 8.40 -1.27 12.16
N PRO A 23 8.20 -1.63 10.88
CA PRO A 23 7.52 -2.87 10.52
C PRO A 23 8.24 -4.09 11.12
N VAL A 24 7.48 -5.14 11.46
CA VAL A 24 8.04 -6.40 11.97
C VAL A 24 8.96 -7.06 10.94
N TYR A 25 8.57 -6.99 9.66
CA TYR A 25 9.38 -7.49 8.55
C TYR A 25 10.14 -6.34 7.88
N PRO A 26 11.46 -6.48 7.65
CA PRO A 26 12.24 -5.47 6.94
C PRO A 26 11.73 -5.32 5.50
N LEU A 27 11.97 -4.15 4.89
CA LEU A 27 11.50 -3.82 3.55
C LEU A 27 11.73 -4.94 2.52
N ARG A 28 12.93 -5.52 2.48
CA ARG A 28 13.28 -6.60 1.54
C ARG A 28 12.35 -7.80 1.67
N SER A 29 12.04 -8.24 2.89
CA SER A 29 11.15 -9.38 3.11
C SER A 29 9.72 -9.05 2.67
N ARG A 30 9.26 -7.83 2.93
CA ARG A 30 7.92 -7.39 2.50
C ARG A 30 7.81 -7.29 0.97
N MET A 31 8.86 -6.83 0.29
CA MET A 31 8.93 -6.84 -1.18
C MET A 31 8.86 -8.25 -1.74
N ASN A 32 9.62 -9.20 -1.16
CA ASN A 32 9.58 -10.61 -1.61
C ASN A 32 8.16 -11.20 -1.49
N ILE A 33 7.44 -10.88 -0.41
CA ILE A 33 6.05 -11.32 -0.22
C ILE A 33 5.16 -10.76 -1.34
N LEU A 34 5.27 -9.48 -1.67
CA LEU A 34 4.48 -8.87 -2.73
C LEU A 34 4.79 -9.46 -4.11
N HIS A 35 6.07 -9.69 -4.42
CA HIS A 35 6.47 -10.34 -5.67
C HIS A 35 5.95 -11.78 -5.80
N ALA A 36 5.66 -12.46 -4.69
CA ALA A 36 5.10 -13.81 -4.72
C ALA A 36 3.57 -13.83 -4.96
N ILE A 37 2.89 -12.67 -4.93
CA ILE A 37 1.45 -12.58 -5.16
C ILE A 37 1.19 -12.66 -6.67
N LYS A 38 0.44 -13.69 -7.09
CA LYS A 38 0.12 -13.98 -8.51
C LYS A 38 -0.36 -12.79 -9.33
N TYR A 39 -1.08 -11.85 -8.69
CA TYR A 39 -1.70 -10.73 -9.37
C TYR A 39 -0.84 -9.46 -9.39
N VAL A 40 0.35 -9.47 -8.78
CA VAL A 40 1.24 -8.30 -8.70
C VAL A 40 2.26 -8.37 -9.83
N ASP A 41 2.22 -7.40 -10.74
CA ASP A 41 3.15 -7.35 -11.87
C ASP A 41 4.45 -6.62 -11.50
N GLN A 42 4.35 -5.57 -10.69
CA GLN A 42 5.50 -4.76 -10.29
C GLN A 42 5.36 -4.25 -8.86
N VAL A 43 6.49 -4.11 -8.17
CA VAL A 43 6.59 -3.54 -6.82
C VAL A 43 7.64 -2.44 -6.83
N PHE A 44 7.34 -1.31 -6.21
CA PHE A 44 8.29 -0.20 -6.04
C PHE A 44 8.26 0.32 -4.59
N VAL A 45 9.33 0.97 -4.16
CA VAL A 45 9.41 1.54 -2.81
C VAL A 45 8.79 2.93 -2.80
N GLU A 46 7.79 3.13 -1.94
CA GLU A 46 7.19 4.44 -1.67
C GLU A 46 7.95 5.11 -0.52
N GLU A 47 8.70 6.17 -0.83
CA GLU A 47 9.52 6.89 0.17
C GLU A 47 8.75 8.02 0.88
N SER A 48 7.75 8.61 0.21
CA SER A 48 6.87 9.62 0.81
C SER A 48 5.46 9.53 0.20
N LEU A 49 4.47 10.00 0.97
CA LEU A 49 3.13 10.25 0.45
C LEU A 49 3.08 11.48 -0.47
N ASP A 50 4.01 12.43 -0.29
CA ASP A 50 4.04 13.67 -1.08
C ASP A 50 4.43 13.38 -2.54
N LEU A 51 5.19 12.30 -2.76
CA LEU A 51 5.61 11.84 -4.09
C LEU A 51 4.54 11.00 -4.82
N LYS A 52 3.33 10.91 -4.27
CA LYS A 52 2.30 10.00 -4.79
C LYS A 52 1.84 10.40 -6.19
N ARG A 53 1.80 11.69 -6.50
CA ARG A 53 1.44 12.18 -7.83
C ARG A 53 2.46 11.73 -8.88
N GLU A 54 3.74 11.85 -8.55
CA GLU A 54 4.87 11.43 -9.36
C GLU A 54 4.81 9.94 -9.64
N TYR A 55 4.55 9.10 -8.63
CA TYR A 55 4.40 7.66 -8.82
C TYR A 55 3.21 7.28 -9.71
N ILE A 56 2.09 8.00 -9.60
CA ILE A 56 0.91 7.77 -10.48
C ILE A 56 1.28 8.04 -11.94
N ILE A 57 1.99 9.15 -12.19
CA ILE A 57 2.42 9.54 -13.54
C ILE A 57 3.50 8.60 -14.08
N GLU A 58 4.55 8.33 -13.30
CA GLU A 58 5.66 7.45 -13.67
C GLU A 58 5.18 6.05 -14.04
N HIS A 59 4.26 5.51 -13.25
CA HIS A 59 3.68 4.21 -13.51
C HIS A 59 2.46 4.25 -14.42
N GLN A 60 2.09 5.41 -14.98
CA GLN A 60 0.94 5.56 -15.89
C GLN A 60 -0.32 4.88 -15.33
N ALA A 61 -0.65 5.14 -14.06
CA ALA A 61 -1.75 4.48 -13.39
C ALA A 61 -3.09 5.14 -13.77
N ASP A 62 -3.98 4.40 -14.42
CA ASP A 62 -5.34 4.86 -14.71
C ASP A 62 -6.23 4.87 -13.47
N ILE A 63 -5.94 4.01 -12.49
CA ILE A 63 -6.72 3.84 -11.26
C ILE A 63 -5.79 3.78 -10.04
N LEU A 64 -5.95 4.70 -9.10
CA LEU A 64 -5.39 4.62 -7.76
C LEU A 64 -6.36 3.88 -6.83
N VAL A 65 -5.92 2.77 -6.26
CA VAL A 65 -6.71 1.98 -5.30
C VAL A 65 -6.14 2.11 -3.90
N MET A 66 -6.97 2.52 -2.93
CA MET A 66 -6.59 2.67 -1.52
C MET A 66 -7.62 1.98 -0.61
N GLY A 67 -7.23 1.71 0.65
CA GLY A 67 -8.19 1.25 1.66
C GLY A 67 -9.17 2.36 2.05
N ASP A 68 -10.38 1.98 2.44
CA ASP A 68 -11.45 2.88 2.90
C ASP A 68 -11.05 3.77 4.10
N ASP A 69 -10.07 3.38 4.91
CA ASP A 69 -9.50 4.24 5.96
C ASP A 69 -8.92 5.58 5.43
N TRP A 70 -8.64 5.65 4.13
CA TRP A 70 -8.06 6.83 3.48
C TRP A 70 -9.09 7.60 2.62
N THR A 71 -10.38 7.28 2.77
CA THR A 71 -11.47 7.91 2.01
C THR A 71 -11.38 9.43 2.12
N GLY A 72 -11.38 10.12 0.98
CA GLY A 72 -11.32 11.57 0.90
C GLY A 72 -9.90 12.17 0.95
N LYS A 73 -8.86 11.38 1.26
CA LYS A 73 -7.50 11.92 1.38
C LYS A 73 -6.80 12.14 0.03
N PHE A 74 -7.17 11.39 -1.00
CA PHE A 74 -6.45 11.36 -2.28
C PHE A 74 -7.27 11.93 -3.44
N GLU A 75 -8.29 12.72 -3.11
CA GLU A 75 -9.22 13.30 -4.08
C GLU A 75 -8.51 14.26 -5.05
N GLU A 76 -7.39 14.87 -4.62
CA GLU A 76 -6.55 15.74 -5.44
C GLU A 76 -5.96 15.04 -6.68
N PHE A 77 -5.90 13.70 -6.71
CA PHE A 77 -5.38 12.94 -7.86
C PHE A 77 -6.45 12.53 -8.87
N ARG A 78 -7.72 12.89 -8.63
CA ARG A 78 -8.81 12.63 -9.57
C ARG A 78 -8.65 13.36 -10.91
N ASP A 79 -7.79 14.37 -10.95
CA ASP A 79 -7.45 15.10 -12.16
C ASP A 79 -6.54 14.31 -13.12
N ILE A 80 -5.82 13.30 -12.61
CA ILE A 80 -4.88 12.47 -13.38
C ILE A 80 -5.23 10.98 -13.42
N CYS A 81 -6.07 10.47 -12.51
CA CYS A 81 -6.47 9.06 -12.47
C CYS A 81 -7.82 8.86 -11.75
N GLU A 82 -8.43 7.69 -11.89
CA GLU A 82 -9.60 7.33 -11.08
C GLU A 82 -9.18 6.93 -9.65
N VAL A 83 -9.76 7.53 -8.62
CA VAL A 83 -9.49 7.15 -7.21
C VAL A 83 -10.59 6.24 -6.68
N LYS A 84 -10.22 5.01 -6.30
CA LYS A 84 -11.12 3.99 -5.74
C LYS A 84 -10.69 3.60 -4.33
N TYR A 85 -11.69 3.52 -3.45
CA TYR A 85 -11.52 3.05 -2.08
C TYR A 85 -12.15 1.67 -1.93
N LEU A 86 -11.35 0.68 -1.52
CA LEU A 86 -11.82 -0.67 -1.24
C LEU A 86 -12.04 -0.84 0.26
N ARG A 87 -13.17 -1.46 0.61
CA ARG A 87 -13.44 -1.85 1.99
C ARG A 87 -12.43 -2.89 2.43
N ARG A 88 -12.03 -2.83 3.70
CA ARG A 88 -11.22 -3.91 4.30
C ARG A 88 -11.96 -5.25 4.16
N THR A 89 -11.21 -6.29 3.84
CA THR A 89 -11.73 -7.66 3.89
C THR A 89 -12.16 -7.95 5.33
N PRO A 90 -13.43 -8.29 5.58
CA PRO A 90 -13.88 -8.68 6.91
C PRO A 90 -13.05 -9.87 7.41
N SER A 91 -12.63 -9.82 8.68
CA SER A 91 -11.99 -10.93 9.40
C SER A 91 -10.51 -11.25 9.09
N ILE A 92 -9.74 -10.36 8.42
CA ILE A 92 -8.27 -10.46 8.36
C ILE A 92 -7.64 -9.09 8.59
N SER A 93 -7.09 -8.85 9.79
CA SER A 93 -6.24 -7.69 10.07
C SER A 93 -4.90 -8.10 10.71
N THR A 94 -3.85 -7.35 10.39
CA THR A 94 -2.53 -7.56 11.00
C THR A 94 -2.56 -7.38 12.52
N THR A 95 -3.50 -6.56 13.04
CA THR A 95 -3.70 -6.38 14.47
C THR A 95 -4.23 -7.65 15.13
N GLU A 96 -5.25 -8.29 14.56
CA GLU A 96 -5.80 -9.55 15.08
C GLU A 96 -4.75 -10.67 15.04
N ILE A 97 -3.96 -10.78 13.97
CA ILE A 97 -2.89 -11.79 13.89
C ILE A 97 -1.81 -11.54 14.96
N ILE A 98 -1.45 -10.27 15.23
CA ILE A 98 -0.48 -9.92 16.27
C ILE A 98 -1.04 -10.25 17.67
N GLU A 99 -2.32 -10.04 17.93
CA GLU A 99 -2.96 -10.40 19.20
C GLU A 99 -2.96 -11.93 19.40
N VAL A 100 -3.34 -12.70 18.38
CA VAL A 100 -3.32 -14.17 18.45
C VAL A 100 -1.92 -14.72 18.72
N ILE A 101 -0.86 -14.12 18.16
CA ILE A 101 0.53 -14.57 18.39
C ILE A 101 1.02 -14.21 19.80
N LYS A 102 0.48 -13.18 20.45
CA LYS A 102 0.89 -12.78 21.81
C LYS A 102 0.30 -13.65 22.92
N ASP A 103 -0.79 -14.35 22.62
CA ASP A 103 -1.49 -15.25 23.56
C ASP A 103 -1.01 -16.70 23.50
N ILE A 104 0.06 -16.99 22.73
CA ILE A 104 0.78 -18.28 22.67
C ILE A 104 2.10 -18.16 23.42
#